data_AF-A0A6N7AIZ0-F1
#
_entry.id   AF-A0A6N7AIZ0-F1
#
_cell.length_a   1.000
_cell.length_b   1.000
_cell.length_c   1.000
_cell.angle_alpha   90.00
_cell.angle_beta   90.00
_cell.angle_gamma   90.00
#
_symmetry.space_group_name_H-M   'P 1'
#
loop_
_entity.id
_entity.type
_entity.pdbx_description
1 polymer ?
#
loop_
_entity_poly.entity_id
_entity_poly.type
_entity_poly.pdbx_seq_one_letter_code
_entity_poly.pdbx_strand_id
1 'polypeptide(L)'
;MLAGTLDPSTDWFQSTISAYRKALRLLTGPLERRLGLLNRSLGLALQAAAERGDDPELLERAVETYRSACLALNREQAPKEWGVLQARIGGLLYRLHMRTDKIELLKESLTAFQGALQVIARAEEPFRWADVMHNLSQSLQVYGDHIKSVEVLQL
;
A
#
# COMPACT_ATOMS: atom_id res chain seq x y z
N MET A 1 31.42 -13.68 -3.35
CA MET A 1 30.16 -14.44 -3.41
C MET A 1 29.71 -14.68 -1.97
N LEU A 2 29.00 -13.72 -1.37
CA LEU A 2 28.55 -13.79 0.02
C LEU A 2 27.11 -14.29 0.07
N ALA A 3 26.92 -15.59 -0.08
CA ALA A 3 25.68 -16.24 0.32
C ALA A 3 25.78 -16.56 1.82
N GLY A 4 25.59 -15.54 2.66
CA GLY A 4 25.41 -15.74 4.09
C GLY A 4 24.11 -16.50 4.29
N THR A 5 24.19 -17.71 4.83
CA THR A 5 23.03 -18.52 5.22
C THR A 5 22.20 -17.73 6.22
N LEU A 6 21.01 -17.30 5.80
CA LEU A 6 20.04 -16.63 6.66
C LEU A 6 19.64 -17.61 7.77
N ASP A 7 19.84 -17.21 9.03
CA ASP A 7 19.40 -17.93 10.21
C ASP A 7 17.86 -18.11 10.18
N PRO A 8 17.34 -19.36 10.16
CA PRO A 8 15.91 -19.65 10.17
C PRO A 8 15.18 -19.20 11.44
N SER A 9 15.89 -18.99 12.55
CA SER A 9 15.31 -18.56 13.82
C SER A 9 15.08 -17.05 13.90
N THR A 10 15.67 -16.29 12.99
CA THR A 10 15.52 -14.84 12.94
C THR A 10 14.18 -14.47 12.32
N ASP A 11 13.39 -13.66 13.03
CA ASP A 11 12.24 -12.98 12.43
C ASP A 11 12.74 -11.83 11.54
N TRP A 12 13.09 -12.20 10.30
CA TRP A 12 13.64 -11.28 9.31
C TRP A 12 12.74 -10.09 9.03
N PHE A 13 11.41 -10.23 9.14
CA PHE A 13 10.50 -9.11 8.98
C PHE A 13 10.70 -8.08 10.09
N GLN A 14 10.74 -8.52 11.35
CA GLN A 14 10.96 -7.63 12.49
C GLN A 14 12.35 -6.97 12.44
N SER A 15 13.38 -7.72 12.07
CA SER A 15 14.73 -7.16 11.88
C SER A 15 14.75 -6.08 10.80
N THR A 16 14.11 -6.31 9.65
CA THR A 16 14.02 -5.33 8.56
C THR A 16 13.20 -4.10 8.96
N ILE A 17 12.05 -4.28 9.61
CA ILE A 17 11.21 -3.19 10.11
C ILE A 17 12.00 -2.32 11.10
N SER A 18 12.73 -2.95 12.03
CA SER A 18 13.56 -2.26 13.02
C SER A 18 14.68 -1.45 12.36
N ALA A 19 15.37 -2.03 11.37
CA ALA A 19 16.43 -1.36 10.63
C ALA A 19 15.92 -0.12 9.89
N TYR A 20 14.79 -0.21 9.17
CA TYR A 20 14.21 0.96 8.48
C TYR A 20 13.72 2.03 9.46
N ARG A 21 13.09 1.65 10.57
CA ARG A 21 12.70 2.61 11.63
C ARG A 21 13.92 3.33 12.22
N LYS A 22 15.02 2.62 12.45
CA LYS A 22 16.28 3.23 12.91
C LYS A 22 16.83 4.20 11.87
N ALA A 23 16.84 3.82 10.59
CA ALA A 23 17.29 4.70 9.50
C ALA A 23 16.44 5.98 9.40
N LEU A 24 15.12 5.87 9.57
CA LEU A 24 14.20 7.01 9.60
C LEU A 24 14.49 7.96 10.79
N ARG A 25 14.79 7.44 11.98
CA ARG A 25 15.17 8.27 13.15
C ARG A 25 16.51 8.97 12.99
N LEU A 26 17.45 8.34 12.30
CA LEU A 26 18.78 8.90 12.03
C LEU A 26 18.78 9.89 10.86
N LEU A 27 17.66 9.98 10.12
CA LEU A 27 17.49 11.00 9.10
C LEU A 27 17.33 12.37 9.79
N THR A 28 18.29 13.26 9.58
CA THR A 28 18.22 14.66 9.99
C THR A 28 18.25 15.56 8.74
N GLY A 29 17.40 16.59 8.70
CA GLY A 29 17.37 17.62 7.64
C GLY A 29 16.19 17.55 6.63
N PRO A 30 16.02 18.58 5.78
CA PRO A 30 14.96 18.64 4.77
C PRO A 30 15.27 17.67 3.62
N LEU A 31 14.76 16.45 3.73
CA LEU A 31 15.06 15.31 2.85
C LEU A 31 13.77 14.57 2.47
N GLU A 32 12.83 15.28 1.85
CA GLU A 32 11.51 14.76 1.47
C GLU A 32 11.64 13.46 0.66
N ARG A 33 12.38 13.46 -0.47
CA ARG A 33 12.48 12.28 -1.35
C ARG A 33 13.11 11.05 -0.67
N ARG A 34 14.17 11.22 0.13
CA ARG A 34 14.84 10.08 0.82
C ARG A 34 13.93 9.50 1.90
N LEU A 35 13.20 10.36 2.63
CA LEU A 35 12.18 9.94 3.58
C LEU A 35 11.10 9.10 2.88
N GLY A 36 10.64 9.55 1.70
CA GLY A 36 9.65 8.82 0.90
C GLY A 36 10.12 7.42 0.48
N LEU A 37 11.37 7.29 0.03
CA LEU A 37 11.93 5.99 -0.35
C LEU A 37 12.10 5.03 0.84
N LEU A 38 12.51 5.55 2.00
CA LEU A 38 12.62 4.74 3.22
C LEU A 38 11.25 4.30 3.73
N ASN A 39 10.27 5.20 3.75
CA ASN A 39 8.89 4.86 4.10
C ASN A 39 8.30 3.83 3.11
N ARG A 40 8.51 3.99 1.80
CA ARG A 40 8.12 2.97 0.82
C ARG A 40 8.73 1.60 1.16
N SER A 41 10.01 1.56 1.55
CA SER A 41 10.70 0.30 1.86
C SER A 41 10.21 -0.32 3.18
N LEU A 42 9.97 0.51 4.20
CA LEU A 42 9.36 0.09 5.45
C LEU A 42 7.94 -0.46 5.23
N GLY A 43 7.13 0.22 4.41
CA GLY A 43 5.78 -0.22 4.08
C GLY A 43 5.77 -1.59 3.39
N LEU A 44 6.74 -1.89 2.52
CA LEU A 44 6.90 -3.21 1.92
C LEU A 44 7.19 -4.29 2.97
N ALA A 45 8.07 -4.00 3.93
CA ALA A 45 8.39 -4.93 5.01
C ALA A 45 7.19 -5.16 5.93
N LEU A 46 6.44 -4.10 6.28
CA LEU A 46 5.22 -4.19 7.07
C LEU A 46 4.12 -4.97 6.35
N GLN A 47 3.91 -4.70 5.04
CA GLN A 47 2.94 -5.44 4.22
C GLN A 47 3.27 -6.94 4.23
N ALA A 48 4.53 -7.31 3.98
CA ALA A 48 4.92 -8.72 3.93
C ALA A 48 4.78 -9.41 5.30
N ALA A 49 5.10 -8.70 6.39
CA ALA A 49 4.88 -9.19 7.74
C ALA A 49 3.38 -9.40 8.04
N ALA A 50 2.55 -8.43 7.66
CA ALA A 50 1.10 -8.48 7.83
C ALA A 50 0.47 -9.64 7.06
N GLU A 51 0.88 -9.85 5.80
CA GLU A 51 0.40 -10.95 4.95
C GLU A 51 0.81 -12.33 5.49
N ARG A 52 1.95 -12.43 6.16
CA ARG A 52 2.40 -13.68 6.80
C ARG A 52 1.67 -13.97 8.11
N GLY A 53 1.44 -12.93 8.93
CA GLY A 53 0.84 -13.07 10.26
C GLY A 53 -0.68 -12.95 10.27
N ASP A 54 -1.30 -12.58 9.16
CA ASP A 54 -2.70 -12.15 9.06
C ASP A 54 -3.08 -11.06 10.08
N ASP A 55 -2.17 -10.10 10.30
CA ASP A 55 -2.25 -9.10 11.36
C ASP A 55 -2.82 -7.76 10.84
N PRO A 56 -4.05 -7.37 11.26
CA PRO A 56 -4.67 -6.13 10.84
C PRO A 56 -3.94 -4.86 11.35
N GLU A 57 -3.29 -4.89 12.51
CA GLU A 57 -2.54 -3.73 13.00
C GLU A 57 -1.30 -3.47 12.12
N LEU A 58 -0.66 -4.54 11.62
CA LEU A 58 0.45 -4.39 10.67
C LEU A 58 -0.02 -3.90 9.30
N LEU A 59 -1.23 -4.28 8.86
CA LEU A 59 -1.84 -3.71 7.66
C LEU A 59 -2.10 -2.21 7.82
N GLU A 60 -2.66 -1.76 8.95
CA GLU A 60 -2.89 -0.33 9.24
C GLU A 60 -1.57 0.45 9.22
N ARG A 61 -0.53 -0.06 9.90
CA ARG A 61 0.81 0.55 9.90
C ARG A 61 1.43 0.61 8.50
N ALA A 62 1.22 -0.40 7.67
CA ALA A 62 1.69 -0.40 6.28
C ALA A 62 0.99 0.69 5.45
N VAL A 63 -0.32 0.85 5.61
CA VAL A 63 -1.10 1.93 4.97
C VAL A 63 -0.58 3.31 5.38
N GLU A 64 -0.43 3.55 6.68
CA GLU A 64 0.09 4.82 7.20
C GLU A 64 1.50 5.12 6.66
N THR A 65 2.37 4.11 6.64
CA THR A 65 3.74 4.25 6.15
C THR A 65 3.75 4.58 4.65
N TYR A 66 2.90 3.94 3.84
CA TYR A 66 2.77 4.30 2.42
C TYR A 66 2.17 5.68 2.21
N ARG A 67 1.23 6.13 3.05
CA ARG A 67 0.72 7.51 3.02
C ARG A 67 1.84 8.52 3.30
N SER A 68 2.68 8.27 4.30
CA SER A 68 3.88 9.09 4.55
C SER A 68 4.85 9.07 3.37
N ALA A 69 4.98 7.93 2.68
CA ALA A 69 5.77 7.87 1.44
C ALA A 69 5.17 8.73 0.32
N CYS A 70 3.85 8.74 0.15
CA CYS A 70 3.15 9.56 -0.86
C CYS A 70 3.29 11.07 -0.65
N LEU A 71 3.48 11.55 0.59
CA LEU A 71 3.73 12.97 0.83
C LEU A 71 5.05 13.44 0.19
N ALA A 72 6.07 12.58 0.28
CA ALA A 72 7.42 12.81 -0.23
C ALA A 72 7.61 12.39 -1.70
N LEU A 73 6.89 11.35 -2.12
CA LEU A 73 6.85 10.83 -3.48
C LEU A 73 5.46 11.15 -4.04
N ASN A 74 5.16 12.45 -4.12
CA ASN A 74 3.85 12.90 -4.58
C ASN A 74 3.70 12.74 -6.10
N ARG A 75 2.47 12.93 -6.56
CA ARG A 75 2.08 12.71 -7.96
C ARG A 75 2.88 13.59 -8.94
N GLU A 76 3.22 14.81 -8.56
CA GLU A 76 3.89 15.77 -9.45
C GLU A 76 5.37 15.43 -9.61
N GLN A 77 6.04 15.08 -8.52
CA GLN A 77 7.48 14.84 -8.49
C GLN A 77 7.88 13.40 -8.82
N ALA A 78 6.99 12.44 -8.57
CA ALA A 78 7.25 11.01 -8.76
C ALA A 78 5.96 10.27 -9.14
N PRO A 79 5.35 10.58 -10.31
CA PRO A 79 4.03 10.07 -10.68
C PRO A 79 3.98 8.53 -10.65
N LYS A 80 4.98 7.86 -11.22
CA LYS A 80 5.02 6.39 -11.31
C LYS A 80 5.07 5.75 -9.93
N GLU A 81 5.98 6.21 -9.06
CA GLU A 81 6.08 5.73 -7.68
C GLU A 81 4.80 6.02 -6.88
N TRP A 82 4.24 7.22 -7.03
CA TRP A 82 2.98 7.59 -6.38
C TRP A 82 1.85 6.64 -6.79
N GLY A 83 1.68 6.35 -8.09
CA GLY A 83 0.65 5.42 -8.57
C GLY A 83 0.82 4.00 -8.02
N VAL A 84 2.07 3.52 -7.93
CA VAL A 84 2.37 2.22 -7.31
C VAL A 84 2.02 2.22 -5.81
N LEU A 85 2.31 3.30 -5.09
CA LEU A 85 1.97 3.42 -3.68
C LEU A 85 0.45 3.46 -3.47
N GLN A 86 -0.28 4.20 -4.31
CA GLN A 86 -1.75 4.23 -4.28
C GLN A 86 -2.36 2.84 -4.53
N ALA A 87 -1.85 2.09 -5.50
CA ALA A 87 -2.29 0.71 -5.74
C ALA A 87 -2.08 -0.20 -4.51
N ARG A 88 -0.94 -0.05 -3.82
CA ARG A 88 -0.66 -0.81 -2.59
C ARG A 88 -1.58 -0.41 -1.43
N ILE A 89 -1.78 0.89 -1.23
CA ILE A 89 -2.71 1.42 -0.23
C ILE A 89 -4.11 0.85 -0.49
N GLY A 90 -4.59 0.87 -1.74
CA GLY A 90 -5.89 0.32 -2.11
C GLY A 90 -6.06 -1.16 -1.73
N GLY A 91 -5.05 -1.98 -2.02
CA GLY A 91 -5.08 -3.41 -1.70
C GLY A 91 -5.03 -3.70 -0.19
N LEU A 92 -4.25 -2.93 0.57
CA LEU A 92 -4.18 -3.07 2.02
C LEU A 92 -5.49 -2.63 2.69
N LEU A 93 -6.10 -1.54 2.23
CA LEU A 93 -7.40 -1.06 2.75
C LEU A 93 -8.52 -2.07 2.49
N TYR A 94 -8.55 -2.68 1.30
CA TYR A 94 -9.47 -3.78 1.01
C TYR A 94 -9.29 -4.94 1.98
N ARG A 95 -8.05 -5.37 2.22
CA ARG A 95 -7.77 -6.45 3.19
C ARG A 95 -8.15 -6.08 4.63
N LEU A 96 -7.91 -4.83 5.03
CA LEU A 96 -8.35 -4.33 6.33
C LEU A 96 -9.87 -4.35 6.47
N HIS A 97 -10.61 -3.96 5.42
CA HIS A 97 -12.06 -4.12 5.40
C HIS A 97 -12.45 -5.58 5.64
N MET A 98 -11.85 -6.54 4.92
CA MET A 98 -12.14 -7.97 5.09
C MET A 98 -11.85 -8.51 6.50
N ARG A 99 -11.11 -7.78 7.34
CA ARG A 99 -10.81 -8.14 8.74
C ARG A 99 -11.64 -7.38 9.76
N THR A 100 -12.12 -6.19 9.42
CA THR A 100 -12.74 -5.26 10.37
C THR A 100 -14.18 -4.91 10.04
N ASP A 101 -14.66 -5.28 8.85
CA ASP A 101 -15.99 -4.99 8.31
C ASP A 101 -16.33 -3.49 8.22
N LYS A 102 -15.31 -2.62 8.27
CA LYS A 102 -15.49 -1.16 8.14
C LYS A 102 -15.66 -0.79 6.66
N ILE A 103 -16.85 -0.36 6.25
CA ILE A 103 -17.18 0.00 4.85
C ILE A 103 -16.35 1.17 4.34
N GLU A 104 -15.98 2.11 5.21
CA GLU A 104 -15.23 3.32 4.91
C GLU A 104 -13.89 2.99 4.25
N LEU A 105 -13.27 1.89 4.68
CA LEU A 105 -12.03 1.36 4.11
C LEU A 105 -12.19 0.93 2.65
N LEU A 106 -13.38 0.44 2.23
CA LEU A 106 -13.65 0.15 0.82
C LEU A 106 -13.71 1.44 0.01
N LYS A 107 -14.36 2.50 0.51
CA LYS A 107 -14.40 3.80 -0.19
C LYS A 107 -12.99 4.37 -0.39
N GLU A 108 -12.17 4.29 0.65
CA GLU A 108 -10.76 4.70 0.57
C GLU A 108 -9.95 3.80 -0.38
N SER A 109 -10.20 2.48 -0.38
CA SER A 109 -9.57 1.53 -1.31
C SER A 109 -9.86 1.87 -2.77
N LEU A 110 -11.13 2.11 -3.10
CA LEU A 110 -11.59 2.52 -4.43
C LEU A 110 -10.92 3.82 -4.87
N THR A 111 -10.86 4.82 -3.98
CA THR A 111 -10.23 6.11 -4.24
C THR A 111 -8.74 5.95 -4.56
N ALA A 112 -8.03 5.11 -3.79
CA ALA A 112 -6.62 4.85 -4.01
C ALA A 112 -6.38 4.13 -5.35
N PHE A 113 -7.16 3.10 -5.70
CA PHE A 113 -7.04 2.43 -6.99
C PHE A 113 -7.35 3.36 -8.17
N GLN A 114 -8.40 4.18 -8.07
CA GLN A 114 -8.70 5.19 -9.09
C GLN A 114 -7.53 6.17 -9.25
N GLY A 115 -6.95 6.65 -8.14
CA GLY A 115 -5.74 7.47 -8.15
C GLY A 115 -4.57 6.78 -8.87
N ALA A 116 -4.32 5.52 -8.57
CA ALA A 116 -3.28 4.73 -9.22
C ALA A 116 -3.46 4.63 -10.75
N LEU A 117 -4.70 4.43 -11.21
CA LEU A 117 -5.05 4.31 -12.63
C LEU A 117 -4.96 5.64 -13.41
N GLN A 118 -4.91 6.79 -12.72
CA GLN A 118 -4.64 8.07 -13.38
C GLN A 118 -3.18 8.21 -13.84
N VAL A 119 -2.29 7.33 -13.38
CA VAL A 119 -0.86 7.37 -13.73
C VAL A 119 -0.38 6.06 -14.33
N ILE A 120 -0.85 4.91 -13.82
CA ILE A 120 -0.55 3.61 -14.40
C ILE A 120 -1.39 3.48 -15.66
N ALA A 121 -0.79 3.70 -16.82
CA ALA A 121 -1.47 3.62 -18.10
C ALA A 121 -1.39 2.21 -18.68
N ARG A 122 -2.51 1.71 -19.23
CA ARG A 122 -2.57 0.41 -19.92
C ARG A 122 -1.55 0.27 -21.06
N ALA A 123 -1.26 1.36 -21.77
CA ALA A 123 -0.32 1.37 -22.88
C ALA A 123 1.15 1.23 -22.44
N GLU A 124 1.50 1.72 -21.25
CA GLU A 124 2.87 1.68 -20.74
C GLU A 124 3.14 0.45 -19.87
N GLU A 125 2.18 0.10 -19.01
CA GLU A 125 2.31 -0.99 -18.02
C GLU A 125 1.06 -1.88 -18.02
N PRO A 126 0.78 -2.63 -19.10
CA PRO A 126 -0.48 -3.36 -19.28
C PRO A 126 -0.76 -4.38 -18.16
N PHE A 127 0.27 -5.08 -17.69
CA PHE A 127 0.12 -6.06 -16.61
C PHE A 127 -0.21 -5.40 -15.27
N ARG A 128 0.52 -4.34 -14.89
CA ARG A 128 0.24 -3.61 -13.66
C ARG A 128 -1.14 -2.95 -13.71
N TRP A 129 -1.51 -2.37 -14.86
CA TRP A 129 -2.84 -1.81 -15.06
C TRP A 129 -3.93 -2.86 -14.84
N ALA A 130 -3.75 -4.07 -15.38
CA ALA A 130 -4.68 -5.18 -15.20
C ALA A 130 -4.79 -5.60 -13.73
N ASP A 131 -3.68 -5.71 -13.00
CA ASP A 131 -3.69 -6.02 -11.56
C ASP A 131 -4.46 -4.97 -10.75
N VAL A 132 -4.24 -3.69 -11.04
CA VAL A 132 -4.95 -2.60 -10.36
C VAL A 132 -6.45 -2.62 -10.69
N MET A 133 -6.81 -2.82 -11.96
CA MET A 133 -8.21 -2.95 -12.38
C MET A 133 -8.91 -4.17 -11.75
N HIS A 134 -8.21 -5.30 -11.64
CA HIS A 134 -8.72 -6.49 -10.98
C HIS A 134 -9.06 -6.19 -9.51
N ASN A 135 -8.12 -5.61 -8.76
CA ASN A 135 -8.35 -5.28 -7.36
C ASN A 135 -9.43 -4.21 -7.17
N LEU A 136 -9.48 -3.20 -8.05
CA LEU A 136 -10.57 -2.22 -8.06
C LEU A 136 -11.93 -2.92 -8.26
N SER A 137 -12.01 -3.86 -9.19
CA SER A 137 -13.23 -4.61 -9.48
C SER A 137 -13.65 -5.48 -8.29
N GLN A 138 -12.71 -6.08 -7.56
CA GLN A 138 -13.01 -6.80 -6.32
C GLN A 138 -13.57 -5.88 -5.23
N SER A 139 -12.92 -4.73 -5.00
CA SER A 139 -13.41 -3.73 -4.03
C SER A 139 -14.81 -3.22 -4.40
N LEU A 140 -15.10 -3.00 -5.70
CA LEU A 140 -16.42 -2.55 -6.18
C LEU A 140 -17.50 -3.60 -5.95
N GLN A 141 -17.21 -4.88 -6.20
CA GLN A 141 -18.16 -5.98 -5.96
C GLN A 141 -18.56 -6.03 -4.49
N VAL A 142 -17.57 -6.08 -3.58
CA VAL A 142 -17.83 -6.13 -2.14
C VAL A 142 -18.55 -4.87 -1.66
N TYR A 143 -18.14 -3.69 -2.13
CA TYR A 143 -18.81 -2.45 -1.77
C TYR A 143 -20.27 -2.42 -2.24
N GLY A 144 -20.55 -2.87 -3.47
CA GLY A 144 -21.90 -3.01 -4.02
C GLY A 144 -22.77 -3.96 -3.20
N ASP A 145 -22.21 -5.09 -2.79
CA ASP A 145 -22.88 -6.08 -1.94
C ASP A 145 -23.19 -5.54 -0.54
N HIS A 146 -22.32 -4.69 0.02
CA HIS A 146 -22.56 -4.04 1.33
C HIS A 146 -23.65 -2.98 1.27
N ILE A 147 -23.67 -2.16 0.21
CA ILE A 147 -24.63 -1.06 0.15
C ILE A 147 -26.04 -1.52 -0.22
N LYS A 148 -26.21 -2.68 -0.88
CA LYS A 148 -27.50 -3.25 -1.35
C LYS A 148 -28.52 -2.20 -1.82
N SER A 149 -28.06 -1.10 -2.39
CA SER A 149 -28.88 0.07 -2.68
C SER A 149 -28.64 0.54 -4.10
N VAL A 150 -29.73 0.53 -4.86
CA VAL A 150 -29.83 0.99 -6.25
C VAL A 150 -29.62 2.51 -6.33
N GLU A 151 -29.69 3.25 -5.22
CA GLU A 151 -29.64 4.73 -5.19
C GLU A 151 -28.22 5.30 -5.35
N VAL A 152 -27.16 4.50 -5.16
CA VAL A 152 -25.77 4.96 -5.39
C VAL A 152 -25.35 4.79 -6.86
N LEU A 153 -26.17 4.13 -7.69
CA LEU A 153 -25.94 3.95 -9.13
C LEU A 153 -26.37 5.16 -9.99
N GLN A 154 -26.76 6.29 -9.37
CA GLN A 154 -27.17 7.52 -10.06
C GLN A 154 -26.24 8.71 -9.76
N LEU A 155 -24.95 8.55 -10.02
CA LEU A 155 -24.05 9.69 -10.24
C LEU A 155 -23.63 9.76 -11.70
#